data_AF-A0A7V2JFI9-F1
#
_entry.id   AF-A0A7V2JFI9-F1
#
_cell.length_a   1.000
_cell.length_b   1.000
_cell.length_c   1.000
_cell.angle_alpha   90.00
_cell.angle_beta   90.00
_cell.angle_gamma   90.00
#
_symmetry.space_group_name_H-M   'P 1'
#
loop_
_entity.id
_entity.type
_entity.pdbx_description
1 polymer ?
#
loop_
_entity_poly.entity_id
_entity_poly.type
_entity_poly.pdbx_seq_one_letter_code
_entity_poly.pdbx_strand_id
1 'polypeptide(L)'
;MISTNSTYILEKLSKEISYRVQRCEEVWNEGEPLKKFTEFKAFIFSIGNAMDLVRVHLFKDFPPKGRYKYFKDLFDRDKKNLSEEFEKYLKEKITGQKVPSGIIKAFNRIRSIFFDEKYKGFCRKKLEEKDFHLWKIYNSLKHTSVVEKSHIIASFTNDIIGTSGDIMIEIFFGKNLYELHFPGKPVAPEGVKPEDFGYSSENQTLIWIRSLGQKIIEFLESLKELLKLHSTKPHSST
;
A
#
# COMPACT_ATOMS: atom_id res chain seq x y z
N MET A 1 -21.85 -0.51 -20.44
CA MET A 1 -22.41 0.12 -19.22
C MET A 1 -21.43 -0.06 -18.07
N ILE A 2 -20.50 0.88 -17.86
CA ILE A 2 -19.69 0.91 -16.63
C ILE A 2 -20.61 1.48 -15.55
N SER A 3 -21.32 0.57 -14.86
CA SER A 3 -22.47 0.88 -14.02
C SER A 3 -22.11 1.73 -12.80
N THR A 4 -23.08 2.48 -12.29
CA THR A 4 -23.18 3.15 -10.98
C THR A 4 -22.61 2.34 -9.79
N ASN A 5 -22.48 1.01 -9.95
CA ASN A 5 -21.88 0.11 -8.99
C ASN A 5 -20.35 0.31 -8.83
N SER A 6 -19.61 0.60 -9.89
CA SER A 6 -18.13 0.74 -9.82
C SER A 6 -17.69 1.98 -9.04
N THR A 7 -18.37 3.11 -9.23
CA THR A 7 -18.08 4.35 -8.49
C THR A 7 -18.43 4.21 -7.01
N TYR A 8 -19.53 3.54 -6.69
CA TYR A 8 -19.93 3.21 -5.31
C TYR A 8 -18.93 2.28 -4.61
N ILE A 9 -18.43 1.26 -5.32
CA ILE A 9 -17.39 0.35 -4.80
C ILE A 9 -16.10 1.11 -4.48
N LEU A 10 -15.66 2.00 -5.38
CA LEU A 10 -14.45 2.81 -5.16
C LEU A 10 -14.60 3.74 -3.94
N GLU A 11 -15.78 4.31 -3.72
CA GLU A 11 -16.05 5.14 -2.54
C GLU A 11 -16.00 4.34 -1.23
N LYS A 12 -16.59 3.14 -1.21
CA LYS A 12 -16.50 2.23 -0.05
C LYS A 12 -15.06 1.86 0.27
N LEU A 13 -14.25 1.62 -0.75
CA LEU A 13 -12.83 1.32 -0.59
C LEU A 13 -12.06 2.49 0.02
N SER A 14 -12.28 3.72 -0.46
CA SER A 14 -11.65 4.90 0.15
C SER A 14 -12.01 5.02 1.62
N LYS A 15 -13.29 4.82 1.97
CA LYS A 15 -13.76 4.83 3.37
C LYS A 15 -13.11 3.72 4.21
N GLU A 16 -12.96 2.51 3.67
CA GLU A 16 -12.29 1.40 4.36
C GLU A 16 -10.82 1.73 4.62
N ILE A 17 -10.09 2.28 3.65
CA ILE A 17 -8.69 2.70 3.82
C ILE A 17 -8.58 3.79 4.89
N SER A 18 -9.44 4.82 4.85
CA SER A 18 -9.47 5.87 5.88
C SER A 18 -9.71 5.30 7.27
N TYR A 19 -10.70 4.40 7.41
CA TYR A 19 -10.98 3.71 8.66
C TYR A 19 -9.77 2.94 9.17
N ARG A 20 -9.07 2.19 8.30
CA ARG A 20 -7.90 1.41 8.69
C ARG A 20 -6.72 2.28 9.13
N VAL A 21 -6.51 3.43 8.49
CA VAL A 21 -5.50 4.41 8.94
C VAL A 21 -5.82 4.87 10.35
N GLN A 22 -7.06 5.31 10.59
CA GLN A 22 -7.51 5.75 11.92
C GLN A 22 -7.34 4.65 12.99
N ARG A 23 -7.73 3.41 12.67
CA ARG A 23 -7.57 2.27 13.58
C ARG A 23 -6.10 1.99 13.93
N CYS A 24 -5.19 2.12 12.96
CA CYS A 24 -3.77 2.00 13.22
C CYS A 24 -3.28 3.07 14.19
N GLU A 25 -3.76 4.31 14.07
CA GLU A 25 -3.40 5.41 14.97
C GLU A 25 -3.93 5.21 16.40
N GLU A 26 -5.21 4.84 16.53
CA GLU A 26 -5.86 4.58 17.81
C GLU A 26 -5.11 3.50 18.60
N VAL A 27 -4.85 2.37 17.96
CA VAL A 27 -4.17 1.23 18.57
C VAL A 27 -2.69 1.53 18.84
N TRP A 28 -2.07 2.42 18.06
CA TRP A 28 -0.71 2.85 18.34
C TRP A 28 -0.60 3.53 19.71
N ASN A 29 -1.58 4.37 20.04
CA ASN A 29 -1.67 5.08 21.32
C ASN A 29 -2.02 4.14 22.49
N GLU A 30 -2.76 3.05 22.25
CA GLU A 30 -3.05 2.02 23.26
C GLU A 30 -1.79 1.26 23.71
N GLY A 31 -0.77 1.17 22.85
CA GLY A 31 0.53 0.59 23.20
C GLY A 31 0.61 -0.94 23.22
N GLU A 32 -0.47 -1.67 22.89
CA GLU A 32 -0.48 -3.14 22.85
C GLU A 32 0.08 -3.65 21.50
N PRO A 33 1.23 -4.34 21.49
CA PRO A 33 1.91 -4.70 20.24
C PRO A 33 1.08 -5.55 19.29
N LEU A 34 0.39 -6.58 19.77
CA LEU A 34 -0.28 -7.55 18.91
C LEU A 34 -1.45 -6.92 18.15
N LYS A 35 -2.21 -6.04 18.82
CA LYS A 35 -3.23 -5.21 18.20
C LYS A 35 -2.62 -4.28 17.15
N LYS A 36 -1.50 -3.59 17.45
CA LYS A 36 -0.82 -2.71 16.46
C LYS A 36 -0.52 -3.48 15.17
N PHE A 37 0.06 -4.67 15.32
CA PHE A 37 0.35 -5.51 14.18
C PHE A 37 -0.92 -6.01 13.47
N THR A 38 -1.96 -6.38 14.22
CA THR A 38 -3.22 -6.88 13.64
C THR A 38 -3.89 -5.81 12.79
N GLU A 39 -4.00 -4.57 13.28
CA GLU A 39 -4.57 -3.47 12.50
C GLU A 39 -3.69 -3.09 11.31
N PHE A 40 -2.36 -3.12 11.46
CA PHE A 40 -1.45 -2.94 10.33
C PHE A 40 -1.65 -4.01 9.25
N LYS A 41 -1.73 -5.29 9.63
CA LYS A 41 -1.99 -6.39 8.69
C LYS A 41 -3.33 -6.18 7.98
N ALA A 42 -4.36 -5.76 8.71
CA ALA A 42 -5.67 -5.44 8.13
C ALA A 42 -5.60 -4.24 7.18
N PHE A 43 -4.83 -3.20 7.49
CA PHE A 43 -4.55 -2.06 6.60
C PHE A 43 -3.89 -2.50 5.29
N ILE A 44 -2.80 -3.29 5.36
CA ILE A 44 -2.12 -3.82 4.17
C ILE A 44 -3.06 -4.68 3.32
N PHE A 45 -3.88 -5.52 3.95
CA PHE A 45 -4.87 -6.31 3.22
C PHE A 45 -6.00 -5.48 2.62
N SER A 46 -6.43 -4.40 3.26
CA SER A 46 -7.42 -3.49 2.69
C SER A 46 -6.89 -2.80 1.43
N ILE A 47 -5.61 -2.42 1.43
CA ILE A 47 -4.92 -1.91 0.23
C ILE A 47 -4.84 -2.98 -0.87
N GLY A 48 -4.49 -4.22 -0.51
CA GLY A 48 -4.48 -5.33 -1.48
C GLY A 48 -5.88 -5.66 -2.04
N ASN A 49 -6.91 -5.63 -1.20
CA ASN A 49 -8.30 -5.81 -1.61
C ASN A 49 -8.74 -4.71 -2.58
N ALA A 50 -8.32 -3.46 -2.35
CA ALA A 50 -8.58 -2.37 -3.29
C ALA A 50 -7.99 -2.69 -4.68
N MET A 51 -6.80 -3.30 -4.74
CA MET A 51 -6.21 -3.75 -6.00
C MET A 51 -6.92 -4.95 -6.62
N ASP A 52 -7.34 -5.93 -5.83
CA ASP A 52 -8.11 -7.08 -6.31
C ASP A 52 -9.49 -6.66 -6.84
N LEU A 53 -10.13 -5.67 -6.22
CA LEU A 53 -11.41 -5.13 -6.67
C LEU A 53 -11.26 -4.25 -7.92
N VAL A 54 -10.19 -3.45 -8.00
CA VAL A 54 -9.78 -2.78 -9.25
C VAL A 54 -9.64 -3.83 -10.36
N ARG A 55 -8.94 -4.95 -10.10
CA ARG A 55 -8.84 -6.08 -11.04
C ARG A 55 -10.21 -6.61 -11.45
N VAL A 56 -11.08 -6.93 -10.50
CA VAL A 56 -12.35 -7.62 -10.80
C VAL A 56 -13.34 -6.70 -11.49
N HIS A 57 -13.47 -5.45 -11.04
CA HIS A 57 -14.55 -4.56 -11.46
C HIS A 57 -14.17 -3.65 -12.63
N LEU A 58 -12.93 -3.15 -12.69
CA LEU A 58 -12.51 -2.37 -13.86
C LEU A 58 -12.20 -3.27 -15.04
N PHE A 59 -11.61 -4.44 -14.78
CA PHE A 59 -11.25 -5.36 -15.85
C PHE A 59 -12.34 -6.38 -16.18
N LYS A 60 -13.54 -6.24 -15.60
CA LYS A 60 -14.67 -7.15 -15.83
C LYS A 60 -15.00 -7.31 -17.31
N ASP A 61 -14.90 -6.24 -18.09
CA ASP A 61 -15.26 -6.26 -19.51
C ASP A 61 -14.10 -6.67 -20.43
N PHE A 62 -12.94 -7.04 -19.85
CA PHE A 62 -11.76 -7.45 -20.59
C PHE A 62 -11.83 -8.97 -20.88
N PRO A 63 -11.29 -9.45 -22.00
CA PRO A 63 -11.26 -10.88 -22.31
C PRO A 63 -10.49 -11.66 -21.23
N PRO A 64 -10.89 -12.91 -20.89
CA PRO A 64 -10.30 -13.67 -19.77
C PRO A 64 -8.78 -13.83 -19.85
N LYS A 65 -8.23 -14.12 -21.04
CA LYS A 65 -6.77 -14.17 -21.29
C LYS A 65 -6.10 -12.81 -21.08
N GLY A 66 -6.82 -11.72 -21.41
CA GLY A 66 -6.39 -10.35 -21.17
C GLY A 66 -6.38 -9.98 -19.69
N ARG A 67 -7.41 -10.34 -18.91
CA ARG A 67 -7.48 -10.00 -17.47
C ARG A 67 -6.26 -10.50 -16.69
N TYR A 68 -5.91 -11.77 -16.87
CA TYR A 68 -4.74 -12.36 -16.21
C TYR A 68 -3.44 -11.72 -16.70
N LYS A 69 -3.30 -11.51 -18.01
CA LYS A 69 -2.11 -10.90 -18.62
C LYS A 69 -1.91 -9.44 -18.21
N TYR A 70 -2.95 -8.61 -18.28
CA TYR A 70 -2.87 -7.19 -17.92
C TYR A 70 -2.72 -6.96 -16.42
N PHE A 71 -3.32 -7.84 -15.60
CA PHE A 71 -2.99 -7.88 -14.18
C PHE A 71 -1.54 -8.33 -13.99
N LYS A 72 -1.02 -9.32 -14.71
CA LYS A 72 0.41 -9.65 -14.64
C LYS A 72 1.30 -8.47 -15.08
N ASP A 73 0.92 -7.72 -16.12
CA ASP A 73 1.69 -6.59 -16.65
C ASP A 73 1.76 -5.40 -15.68
N LEU A 74 0.70 -5.15 -14.91
CA LEU A 74 0.71 -4.19 -13.79
C LEU A 74 1.72 -4.59 -12.71
N PHE A 75 2.04 -5.88 -12.59
CA PHE A 75 2.84 -6.49 -11.52
C PHE A 75 4.19 -7.02 -12.03
N ASP A 76 4.47 -6.83 -13.32
CA ASP A 76 5.71 -7.24 -13.98
C ASP A 76 6.83 -6.32 -13.49
N ARG A 77 7.55 -6.75 -12.46
CA ARG A 77 8.59 -5.97 -11.76
C ARG A 77 9.75 -5.57 -12.66
N ASP A 78 9.91 -6.22 -13.81
CA ASP A 78 11.02 -5.97 -14.73
C ASP A 78 10.75 -4.75 -15.64
N LYS A 79 9.53 -4.21 -15.63
CA LYS A 79 9.17 -3.02 -16.40
C LYS A 79 9.13 -1.79 -15.49
N LYS A 80 9.49 -0.61 -16.00
CA LYS A 80 9.31 0.67 -15.28
C LYS A 80 7.93 1.29 -15.52
N ASN A 81 7.31 0.95 -16.65
CA ASN A 81 6.02 1.47 -17.09
C ASN A 81 5.04 0.32 -17.32
N LEU A 82 3.76 0.65 -17.48
CA LEU A 82 2.79 -0.29 -18.06
C LEU A 82 3.31 -0.82 -19.41
N SER A 83 2.99 -2.07 -19.74
CA SER A 83 3.36 -2.62 -21.05
C SER A 83 2.71 -1.83 -22.18
N GLU A 84 3.42 -1.64 -23.29
CA GLU A 84 2.90 -0.94 -24.48
C GLU A 84 1.58 -1.53 -24.99
N GLU A 85 1.44 -2.85 -24.92
CA GLU A 85 0.22 -3.56 -25.29
C GLU A 85 -0.97 -3.16 -24.40
N PHE A 86 -0.75 -3.07 -23.09
CA PHE A 86 -1.77 -2.63 -22.15
C PHE A 86 -2.11 -1.15 -22.32
N GLU A 87 -1.12 -0.29 -22.56
CA GLU A 87 -1.38 1.12 -22.87
C GLU A 87 -2.17 1.30 -24.16
N LYS A 88 -1.80 0.57 -25.22
CA LYS A 88 -2.51 0.57 -26.50
C LYS A 88 -3.95 0.11 -26.32
N TYR A 89 -4.17 -0.98 -25.58
CA TYR A 89 -5.50 -1.43 -25.22
C TYR A 89 -6.32 -0.35 -24.50
N LEU A 90 -5.74 0.31 -23.49
CA LEU A 90 -6.42 1.39 -22.75
C LEU A 90 -6.78 2.56 -23.66
N LYS A 91 -5.91 2.90 -24.62
CA LYS A 91 -6.15 3.95 -25.64
C LYS A 91 -7.25 3.57 -26.64
N GLU A 92 -7.33 2.30 -27.04
CA GLU A 92 -8.30 1.82 -28.05
C GLU A 92 -9.70 1.63 -27.49
N LYS A 93 -9.85 1.14 -26.25
CA LYS A 93 -11.16 0.84 -25.65
C LYS A 93 -11.81 2.03 -24.97
N ILE A 94 -11.04 3.01 -24.51
CA ILE A 94 -11.55 4.20 -23.83
C ILE A 94 -11.62 5.34 -24.85
N THR A 95 -12.70 5.40 -25.63
CA THR A 95 -12.87 6.39 -26.70
C THR A 95 -13.08 7.80 -26.13
N GLY A 96 -12.03 8.62 -26.20
CA GLY A 96 -12.11 10.06 -25.92
C GLY A 96 -10.75 10.65 -25.56
N GLN A 97 -10.23 11.58 -26.38
CA GLN A 97 -8.84 12.06 -26.38
C GLN A 97 -8.23 12.57 -25.05
N LYS A 98 -9.01 12.76 -23.97
CA LYS A 98 -8.52 13.23 -22.65
C LYS A 98 -8.65 12.22 -21.49
N VAL A 99 -9.39 11.11 -21.66
CA VAL A 99 -9.65 10.13 -20.59
C VAL A 99 -8.60 8.99 -20.50
N PRO A 100 -8.03 8.47 -21.62
CA PRO A 100 -7.00 7.44 -21.59
C PRO A 100 -5.76 7.85 -20.81
N SER A 101 -5.31 9.09 -20.94
CA SER A 101 -4.10 9.59 -20.26
C SER A 101 -4.27 9.65 -18.75
N GLY A 102 -5.45 10.07 -18.25
CA GLY A 102 -5.76 10.11 -16.83
C GLY A 102 -5.80 8.71 -16.20
N ILE A 103 -6.43 7.75 -16.88
CA ILE A 103 -6.53 6.36 -16.41
C ILE A 103 -5.15 5.69 -16.43
N ILE A 104 -4.37 5.87 -17.51
CA ILE A 104 -2.99 5.39 -17.59
C ILE A 104 -2.14 5.99 -16.46
N LYS A 105 -2.27 7.30 -16.19
CA LYS A 105 -1.56 7.97 -15.09
C LYS A 105 -1.96 7.40 -13.72
N ALA A 106 -3.24 7.13 -13.50
CA ALA A 106 -3.73 6.50 -12.27
C ALA A 106 -3.16 5.08 -12.10
N PHE A 107 -3.13 4.28 -13.16
CA PHE A 107 -2.54 2.93 -13.13
C PHE A 107 -1.02 2.95 -12.95
N ASN A 108 -0.30 3.90 -13.56
CA ASN A 108 1.13 4.10 -13.30
C ASN A 108 1.38 4.50 -11.85
N ARG A 109 0.51 5.34 -11.25
CA ARG A 109 0.63 5.76 -9.85
C ARG A 109 0.47 4.57 -8.90
N ILE A 110 -0.57 3.75 -9.05
CA ILE A 110 -0.77 2.59 -8.18
C ILE A 110 0.33 1.53 -8.36
N ARG A 111 0.82 1.33 -9.59
CA ARG A 111 1.99 0.51 -9.87
C ARG A 111 3.20 1.01 -9.08
N SER A 112 3.49 2.31 -9.17
CA SER A 112 4.65 2.90 -8.49
C SER A 112 4.59 2.68 -6.98
N ILE A 113 3.42 2.91 -6.36
CA ILE A 113 3.20 2.64 -4.93
C ILE A 113 3.47 1.17 -4.57
N PHE A 114 3.03 0.22 -5.41
CA PHE A 114 3.15 -1.20 -5.08
C PHE A 114 4.51 -1.83 -5.39
N PHE A 115 5.21 -1.34 -6.42
CA PHE A 115 6.36 -2.03 -7.02
C PHE A 115 7.62 -1.18 -7.12
N ASP A 116 7.54 0.15 -7.15
CA ASP A 116 8.70 1.01 -7.38
C ASP A 116 9.14 1.75 -6.11
N GLU A 117 8.18 2.24 -5.32
CA GLU A 117 8.46 2.87 -4.04
C GLU A 117 9.11 1.87 -3.08
N LYS A 118 10.27 2.28 -2.57
CA LYS A 118 11.06 1.52 -1.61
C LYS A 118 10.84 2.09 -0.23
N TYR A 119 10.35 1.25 0.66
CA TYR A 119 10.12 1.54 2.06
C TYR A 119 11.30 1.02 2.88
N LYS A 120 11.93 1.92 3.64
CA LYS A 120 13.08 1.65 4.51
C LYS A 120 12.66 1.51 5.96
N GLY A 121 13.52 0.92 6.80
CA GLY A 121 13.31 0.82 8.25
C GLY A 121 12.37 -0.30 8.72
N PHE A 122 11.49 -0.81 7.85
CA PHE A 122 10.51 -1.86 8.21
C PHE A 122 11.05 -3.28 8.16
N CYS A 123 11.94 -3.55 7.20
CA CYS A 123 12.37 -4.89 6.91
C CYS A 123 13.88 -5.02 6.95
N ARG A 124 14.32 -6.12 7.56
CA ARG A 124 15.71 -6.43 7.78
C ARG A 124 16.02 -7.85 7.36
N LYS A 125 17.30 -8.09 7.09
CA LYS A 125 17.85 -9.44 7.03
C LYS A 125 18.91 -9.48 8.12
N LYS A 126 18.58 -10.07 9.28
CA LYS A 126 19.36 -9.88 10.51
C LYS A 126 19.32 -8.40 10.90
N LEU A 127 20.48 -7.76 11.07
CA LEU A 127 20.57 -6.35 11.45
C LEU A 127 20.57 -5.38 10.26
N GLU A 128 20.72 -5.87 9.03
CA GLU A 128 20.79 -5.02 7.84
C GLU A 128 19.41 -4.61 7.35
N GLU A 129 19.15 -3.31 7.28
CA GLU A 129 17.95 -2.78 6.63
C GLU A 129 17.93 -3.10 5.15
N LYS A 130 16.74 -3.43 4.65
CA LYS A 130 16.50 -3.75 3.25
C LYS A 130 15.33 -2.94 2.72
N ASP A 131 15.48 -2.47 1.49
CA ASP A 131 14.40 -1.83 0.75
C ASP A 131 13.31 -2.86 0.43
N PHE A 132 12.06 -2.52 0.75
CA PHE A 132 10.90 -3.33 0.40
C PHE A 132 9.84 -2.53 -0.34
N HIS A 133 9.13 -3.21 -1.24
CA HIS A 133 8.01 -2.68 -2.01
C HIS A 133 6.73 -3.28 -1.39
N LEU A 134 5.62 -2.53 -1.40
CA LEU A 134 4.38 -2.92 -0.74
C LEU A 134 3.86 -4.29 -1.18
N TRP A 135 4.03 -4.65 -2.46
CA TRP A 135 3.63 -5.96 -2.98
C TRP A 135 4.36 -7.13 -2.30
N LYS A 136 5.63 -6.95 -1.91
CA LYS A 136 6.37 -7.98 -1.16
C LYS A 136 5.80 -8.13 0.26
N ILE A 137 5.51 -7.01 0.92
CA ILE A 137 4.92 -7.01 2.27
C ILE A 137 3.56 -7.71 2.23
N TYR A 138 2.67 -7.28 1.32
CA TYR A 138 1.35 -7.86 1.14
C TYR A 138 1.37 -9.38 0.92
N ASN A 139 2.19 -9.88 -0.02
CA ASN A 139 2.25 -11.32 -0.27
C ASN A 139 2.84 -12.10 0.89
N SER A 140 3.84 -11.54 1.58
CA SER A 140 4.43 -12.25 2.71
C SER A 140 3.43 -12.40 3.85
N LEU A 141 2.70 -11.32 4.17
CA LEU A 141 1.70 -11.31 5.25
C LEU A 141 0.52 -12.28 5.02
N LYS A 142 0.27 -12.73 3.77
CA LYS A 142 -0.70 -13.81 3.47
C LYS A 142 -0.28 -15.15 4.05
N HIS A 143 1.01 -15.40 4.12
CA HIS A 143 1.57 -16.70 4.45
C HIS A 143 2.25 -16.71 5.82
N THR A 144 2.46 -15.56 6.45
CA THR A 144 3.07 -15.52 7.78
C THR A 144 2.09 -15.95 8.87
N SER A 145 2.54 -16.91 9.68
CA SER A 145 1.87 -17.45 10.86
C SER A 145 2.54 -17.12 12.20
N VAL A 146 3.83 -16.76 12.20
CA VAL A 146 4.62 -16.59 13.44
C VAL A 146 4.86 -15.11 13.73
N VAL A 147 4.37 -14.66 14.89
CA VAL A 147 4.59 -13.32 15.45
C VAL A 147 5.43 -13.50 16.70
N GLU A 148 6.59 -12.86 16.76
CA GLU A 148 7.54 -12.99 17.86
C GLU A 148 7.84 -11.62 18.48
N LYS A 149 8.42 -11.63 19.69
CA LYS A 149 8.98 -10.42 20.27
C LYS A 149 10.20 -9.99 19.46
N SER A 150 10.26 -8.73 19.08
CA SER A 150 11.41 -8.25 18.33
C SER A 150 12.68 -8.23 19.18
N HIS A 151 13.79 -8.65 18.57
CA HIS A 151 15.12 -8.63 19.18
C HIS A 151 15.80 -7.25 19.08
N ILE A 152 15.19 -6.27 18.41
CA ILE A 152 15.67 -4.88 18.38
C ILE A 152 15.34 -4.21 19.71
N ILE A 153 16.35 -4.07 20.57
CA ILE A 153 16.22 -3.38 21.86
C ILE A 153 16.20 -1.86 21.65
N ALA A 154 17.08 -1.34 20.79
CA ALA A 154 17.10 0.07 20.39
C ALA A 154 17.71 0.23 18.99
N SER A 155 17.04 1.00 18.12
CA SER A 155 17.58 1.43 16.83
C SER A 155 17.58 2.95 16.77
N PHE A 156 18.77 3.55 16.76
CA PHE A 156 18.97 5.00 16.74
C PHE A 156 19.08 5.50 15.30
N THR A 157 18.28 6.50 14.95
CA THR A 157 18.51 7.33 13.75
C THR A 157 19.48 8.47 14.12
N ASN A 158 20.04 9.18 13.13
CA ASN A 158 21.12 10.16 13.30
C ASN A 158 20.83 11.35 14.26
N ASP A 159 19.66 11.38 14.91
CA ASP A 159 19.25 12.33 15.94
C ASP A 159 18.88 11.60 17.25
N ILE A 160 19.88 10.95 17.87
CA ILE A 160 20.08 10.60 19.30
C ILE A 160 19.01 9.74 20.05
N ILE A 161 17.74 9.66 19.65
CA ILE A 161 16.73 8.78 20.28
C ILE A 161 16.50 7.53 19.43
N GLY A 162 16.49 6.38 20.10
CA GLY A 162 16.23 5.08 19.49
C GLY A 162 14.76 4.71 19.54
N THR A 163 14.35 3.77 18.69
CA THR A 163 13.07 3.07 18.83
C THR A 163 13.35 1.59 19.06
N SER A 164 12.71 1.00 20.08
CA SER A 164 12.69 -0.46 20.25
C SER A 164 11.88 -1.10 19.13
N GLY A 165 12.01 -2.41 18.90
CA GLY A 165 11.02 -3.15 18.13
C GLY A 165 10.15 -3.97 19.07
N ASP A 166 8.84 -3.80 19.00
CA ASP A 166 7.90 -4.56 19.84
C ASP A 166 7.67 -5.96 19.25
N ILE A 167 7.46 -6.03 17.92
CA ILE A 167 7.10 -7.26 17.20
C ILE A 167 8.09 -7.50 16.06
N MET A 168 8.45 -8.77 15.88
CA MET A 168 9.16 -9.27 14.71
C MET A 168 8.31 -10.33 14.03
N ILE A 169 8.36 -10.32 12.71
CA ILE A 169 7.61 -11.22 11.87
C ILE A 169 8.48 -11.72 10.75
N GLU A 170 8.56 -13.04 10.63
CA GLU A 170 9.27 -13.68 9.54
C GLU A 170 8.49 -13.57 8.22
N ILE A 171 9.13 -12.98 7.23
CA ILE A 171 8.59 -12.86 5.88
C ILE A 171 9.47 -13.60 4.88
N PHE A 172 8.84 -14.42 4.06
CA PHE A 172 9.52 -15.23 3.05
C PHE A 172 9.41 -14.56 1.68
N PHE A 173 10.55 -14.43 1.00
CA PHE A 173 10.59 -14.02 -0.39
C PHE A 173 11.48 -14.96 -1.21
N GLY A 174 10.83 -15.85 -1.97
CA GLY A 174 11.52 -16.95 -2.64
C GLY A 174 12.14 -17.89 -1.60
N LYS A 175 13.45 -18.10 -1.69
CA LYS A 175 14.23 -18.89 -0.72
C LYS A 175 14.81 -18.07 0.44
N ASN A 176 14.61 -16.74 0.43
CA ASN A 176 15.18 -15.86 1.43
C ASN A 176 14.18 -15.57 2.55
N LEU A 177 14.67 -15.65 3.78
CA LEU A 177 13.99 -15.20 5.00
C LEU A 177 14.41 -13.76 5.30
N TYR A 178 13.43 -12.95 5.68
CA TYR A 178 13.61 -11.58 6.17
C TYR A 178 12.73 -11.38 7.41
N GLU A 179 13.02 -10.32 8.16
CA GLU A 179 12.34 -9.96 9.39
C GLU A 179 11.67 -8.60 9.20
N LEU A 180 10.36 -8.53 9.43
CA LEU A 180 9.63 -7.28 9.54
C LEU A 180 9.58 -6.89 11.01
N HIS A 181 10.17 -5.74 11.36
CA HIS A 181 10.17 -5.23 12.73
C HIS A 181 9.17 -4.08 12.87
N PHE A 182 8.21 -4.26 13.77
CA PHE A 182 7.24 -3.22 14.10
C PHE A 182 7.80 -2.35 15.23
N PRO A 183 7.92 -1.02 15.04
CA PRO A 183 8.53 -0.17 16.05
C PRO A 183 7.69 -0.13 17.32
N GLY A 184 8.41 -0.09 18.43
CA GLY A 184 7.90 -0.07 19.77
C GLY A 184 8.00 1.30 20.43
N LYS A 185 8.35 1.30 21.71
CA LYS A 185 8.50 2.53 22.49
C LYS A 185 9.80 3.26 22.14
N PRO A 186 9.83 4.60 22.29
CA PRO A 186 11.08 5.36 22.29
C PRO A 186 12.05 4.81 23.34
N VAL A 187 13.33 4.83 23.01
CA VAL A 187 14.43 4.40 23.88
C VAL A 187 15.47 5.51 23.93
N ALA A 188 15.74 6.04 25.12
CA ALA A 188 16.80 7.01 25.33
C ALA A 188 18.16 6.31 25.52
N PRO A 189 19.27 6.97 25.17
CA PRO A 189 20.60 6.54 25.61
C PRO A 189 20.68 6.43 27.13
N GLU A 190 21.57 5.57 27.62
CA GLU A 190 21.80 5.41 29.05
C GLU A 190 22.22 6.75 29.68
N GLY A 191 21.61 7.09 30.82
CA GLY A 191 21.87 8.34 31.55
C GLY A 191 21.06 9.55 31.10
N VAL A 192 20.16 9.42 30.11
CA VAL A 192 19.29 10.52 29.68
C VAL A 192 17.81 10.15 29.83
N LYS A 193 16.99 11.08 30.36
CA LYS A 193 15.55 10.84 30.44
C LYS A 193 14.92 11.06 29.07
N PRO A 194 13.98 10.19 28.64
CA PRO A 194 13.24 10.38 27.40
C PRO A 194 12.51 11.73 27.32
N GLU A 195 12.08 12.28 28.46
CA GLU A 195 11.36 13.56 28.55
C GLU A 195 12.24 14.79 28.22
N ASP A 196 13.56 14.68 28.42
CA ASP A 196 14.51 15.79 28.23
C ASP A 196 14.89 16.01 26.76
N PHE A 197 14.46 15.10 25.88
CA PHE A 197 14.62 15.25 24.45
C PHE A 197 13.30 15.73 23.82
N GLY A 198 13.38 16.79 23.01
CA GLY A 198 12.30 17.26 22.16
C GLY A 198 11.97 16.26 21.04
N TYR A 199 11.36 15.14 21.42
CA TYR A 199 10.88 14.12 20.50
C TYR A 199 9.83 14.75 19.58
N SER A 200 10.05 14.73 18.27
CA SER A 200 8.88 14.76 17.40
C SER A 200 8.15 13.45 17.67
N SER A 201 6.98 13.55 18.30
CA SER A 201 6.12 12.45 18.71
C SER A 201 5.64 11.55 17.56
N GLU A 202 6.09 11.83 16.34
CA GLU A 202 5.53 11.26 15.13
C GLU A 202 6.33 10.01 14.72
N ASN A 203 5.75 8.87 15.06
CA ASN A 203 6.29 7.56 14.71
C ASN A 203 6.37 7.38 13.19
N GLN A 204 7.56 7.07 12.66
CA GLN A 204 7.78 6.91 11.21
C GLN A 204 6.89 5.83 10.57
N THR A 205 6.48 4.80 11.32
CA THR A 205 5.49 3.83 10.83
C THR A 205 4.11 4.43 10.67
N LEU A 206 3.65 5.26 11.62
CA LEU A 206 2.38 5.97 11.48
C LEU A 206 2.42 6.99 10.34
N ILE A 207 3.52 7.75 10.19
CA ILE A 207 3.72 8.66 9.04
C ILE A 207 3.59 7.89 7.74
N TRP A 208 4.24 6.73 7.66
CA TRP A 208 4.18 5.87 6.50
C TRP A 208 2.76 5.35 6.24
N ILE A 209 2.04 4.88 7.26
CA ILE A 209 0.64 4.40 7.15
C ILE A 209 -0.25 5.54 6.63
N ARG A 210 -0.15 6.76 7.20
CA ARG A 210 -0.90 7.94 6.77
C ARG A 210 -0.61 8.29 5.32
N SER A 211 0.67 8.43 4.99
CA SER A 211 1.13 8.80 3.65
C SER A 211 0.65 7.78 2.61
N LEU A 212 0.82 6.48 2.90
CA LEU A 212 0.39 5.41 2.01
C LEU A 212 -1.14 5.39 1.87
N GLY A 213 -1.88 5.47 2.99
CA GLY A 213 -3.34 5.52 2.98
C GLY A 213 -3.86 6.67 2.10
N GLN A 214 -3.31 7.87 2.28
CA GLN A 214 -3.65 9.05 1.49
C GLN A 214 -3.36 8.84 -0.01
N LYS A 215 -2.18 8.31 -0.36
CA LYS A 215 -1.83 8.00 -1.77
C LYS A 215 -2.82 7.03 -2.42
N ILE A 216 -3.27 6.01 -1.67
CA ILE A 216 -4.26 5.04 -2.15
C ILE A 216 -5.64 5.68 -2.31
N ILE A 217 -6.08 6.48 -1.33
CA ILE A 217 -7.36 7.22 -1.41
C ILE A 217 -7.38 8.14 -2.63
N GLU A 218 -6.34 8.94 -2.84
CA GLU A 218 -6.24 9.83 -3.99
C GLU A 218 -6.27 9.08 -5.32
N PHE A 219 -5.65 7.90 -5.38
CA PHE A 219 -5.74 7.03 -6.55
C PHE A 219 -7.18 6.57 -6.80
N LEU A 220 -7.89 6.10 -5.76
CA LEU A 220 -9.27 5.63 -5.86
C LEU A 220 -10.23 6.77 -6.26
N GLU A 221 -10.02 7.96 -5.72
CA GLU A 221 -10.80 9.16 -6.07
C GLU A 221 -10.53 9.63 -7.50
N SER A 222 -9.25 9.68 -7.91
CA SER A 222 -8.88 10.01 -9.28
C SER A 222 -9.52 9.04 -10.27
N LEU A 223 -9.49 7.74 -9.95
CA LEU A 223 -10.13 6.72 -10.75
C LEU A 223 -11.65 6.88 -10.79
N LYS A 224 -12.29 7.15 -9.64
CA LYS A 224 -13.74 7.39 -9.54
C LYS A 224 -14.19 8.53 -10.45
N GLU A 225 -13.50 9.67 -10.41
CA GLU A 225 -13.82 10.82 -11.25
C GLU A 225 -13.63 10.52 -12.75
N LEU A 226 -12.58 9.78 -13.11
CA LEU A 226 -12.37 9.34 -14.49
C LEU A 226 -13.50 8.43 -15.00
N LEU A 227 -14.03 7.54 -14.16
CA LEU A 227 -15.16 6.68 -14.53
C LEU A 227 -16.47 7.45 -14.66
N LYS A 228 -16.73 8.43 -13.78
CA LYS A 228 -17.93 9.28 -13.86
C LYS A 228 -17.99 10.04 -15.19
N LEU A 229 -16.87 10.64 -15.61
CA LEU A 229 -16.77 11.39 -16.87
C LEU A 229 -17.03 10.52 -18.11
N HIS A 230 -16.79 9.21 -18.03
CA HIS A 230 -17.09 8.27 -19.11
C HIS A 230 -18.57 7.88 -19.16
N SER A 231 -19.26 7.86 -18.01
CA SER A 231 -20.68 7.51 -17.91
C SER A 231 -21.66 8.59 -18.39
N THR A 232 -21.21 9.85 -18.52
CA THR A 232 -22.06 11.01 -18.84
C THR A 232 -22.03 11.45 -20.30
N LYS A 233 -21.30 10.78 -21.21
CA LYS A 233 -21.40 11.08 -22.65
C LYS A 233 -22.70 10.50 -23.22
N PRO A 234 -23.59 11.32 -23.82
CA PRO A 234 -24.79 10.83 -24.50
C PRO A 234 -24.37 9.99 -25.70
N HIS A 235 -25.08 8.89 -25.94
CA HIS A 235 -25.12 8.26 -27.26
C HIS A 235 -25.69 9.28 -28.24
N SER A 236 -24.82 9.95 -29.01
CA SER A 236 -25.21 10.46 -30.31
C SER A 236 -25.36 9.25 -31.23
N SER A 237 -26.54 8.64 -31.18
CA SER A 237 -27.02 7.70 -32.19
C SER A 237 -26.96 8.40 -33.54
N THR A 238 -26.20 7.81 -34.45
CA THR A 238 -26.28 8.07 -35.90
C THR A 238 -27.46 7.32 -36.46
#